data_AF-A0AAC8Q905-F1
#
_entry.id   AF-A0AAC8Q905-F1
#
_cell.length_a   1.000
_cell.length_b   1.000
_cell.length_c   1.000
_cell.angle_alpha   90.00
_cell.angle_beta   90.00
_cell.angle_gamma   90.00
#
_symmetry.space_group_name_H-M   'P 1'
#
loop_
_entity.id
_entity.type
_entity.pdbx_description
1 polymer ?
#
loop_
_entity_poly.entity_id
_entity_poly.type
_entity_poly.pdbx_seq_one_letter_code
_entity_poly.pdbx_strand_id
1 'polypeptide(L)'
;MNRTGALAVAALGLLGLGVLARGRWPDSTPALGCEPGAVRVVEGVAVCGEGAVPSAPQRLLLGQRLDLNAVSEAELAKVPGVGTSLARRLVQAREAEGRFVSWEQVAEVPGVGAARLETLQATTELR
;
A
#
# COMPACT_ATOMS: atom_id res chain seq x y z
N MET A 1 48.77 -3.60 -23.84
CA MET A 1 47.46 -3.16 -23.34
C MET A 1 47.63 -2.70 -21.89
N ASN A 2 47.29 -1.45 -21.61
CA ASN A 2 47.64 -0.78 -20.36
C ASN A 2 46.48 -0.97 -19.39
N ARG A 3 46.72 -1.07 -18.07
CA ARG A 3 45.65 -1.28 -17.07
C ARG A 3 44.52 -0.25 -17.20
N THR A 4 44.84 0.98 -17.56
CA THR A 4 43.89 2.06 -17.86
C THR A 4 43.00 1.78 -19.08
N GLY A 5 43.56 1.23 -20.16
CA GLY A 5 42.79 0.85 -21.35
C GLY A 5 41.82 -0.30 -21.12
N ALA A 6 42.23 -1.30 -20.31
CA ALA A 6 41.36 -2.42 -19.94
C ALA A 6 40.15 -1.98 -19.10
N LEU A 7 40.35 -1.04 -18.17
CA LEU A 7 39.27 -0.47 -17.35
C LEU A 7 38.27 0.34 -18.18
N ALA A 8 38.75 1.13 -19.15
CA ALA A 8 37.88 1.92 -20.02
C ALA A 8 36.96 1.04 -20.89
N VAL A 9 37.47 -0.06 -21.45
CA VAL A 9 36.68 -1.01 -22.23
C VAL A 9 35.63 -1.72 -21.35
N ALA A 10 36.02 -2.13 -20.13
CA ALA A 10 35.08 -2.74 -19.19
C ALA A 10 33.95 -1.76 -18.79
N ALA A 11 34.28 -0.48 -18.56
CA ALA A 11 33.29 0.55 -18.24
C ALA A 11 32.30 0.79 -19.38
N LEU A 12 32.79 0.88 -20.62
CA LEU A 12 31.92 1.01 -21.80
C LEU A 12 31.04 -0.22 -22.03
N GLY A 13 31.58 -1.42 -21.78
CA GLY A 13 30.81 -2.66 -21.83
C GLY A 13 29.66 -2.69 -20.81
N LEU A 14 29.92 -2.28 -19.57
CA LEU A 14 28.89 -2.19 -18.52
C LEU A 14 27.81 -1.15 -18.84
N LEU A 15 28.21 0.01 -19.35
CA LEU A 15 27.27 1.05 -19.78
C LEU A 15 26.40 0.57 -20.95
N GLY A 16 27.00 -0.07 -21.96
CA GLY A 16 26.27 -0.65 -23.10
C GLY A 16 25.30 -1.75 -22.66
N LEU A 17 25.70 -2.63 -21.74
CA LEU A 17 24.85 -3.65 -21.16
C LEU A 17 23.66 -3.02 -20.40
N GLY A 18 23.90 -1.96 -19.64
CA GLY A 18 22.86 -1.21 -18.92
C GLY A 18 21.82 -0.58 -19.85
N VAL A 19 22.25 0.00 -20.97
CA VAL A 19 21.34 0.57 -21.98
C VAL A 19 20.48 -0.51 -22.64
N LEU A 20 21.09 -1.63 -23.05
CA LEU A 20 20.37 -2.77 -23.63
C LEU A 20 19.38 -3.39 -22.65
N ALA A 21 19.78 -3.53 -21.38
CA ALA A 21 18.90 -4.05 -20.35
C ALA A 21 17.71 -3.11 -20.10
N ARG A 22 17.95 -1.79 -20.05
CA ARG A 22 16.89 -0.78 -19.85
C ARG A 22 15.86 -0.79 -20.98
N GLY A 23 16.28 -0.97 -22.24
CA GLY A 23 15.35 -1.07 -23.37
C GLY A 23 14.52 -2.36 -23.41
N ARG A 24 14.88 -3.36 -22.60
CA ARG A 24 14.19 -4.65 -22.50
C ARG A 24 13.40 -4.81 -21.20
N TRP A 25 13.53 -3.85 -20.28
CA TRP A 25 12.77 -3.82 -19.04
C TRP A 25 11.35 -3.32 -19.33
N PRO A 26 10.30 -4.00 -18.81
CA PRO A 26 8.93 -3.51 -18.95
C PRO A 26 8.77 -2.14 -18.28
N ASP A 27 7.97 -1.28 -18.91
CA ASP A 27 7.63 0.03 -18.34
C ASP A 27 6.89 -0.13 -17.01
N SER A 28 7.12 0.80 -16.08
CA SER A 28 6.47 0.80 -14.77
C SER A 28 5.03 1.34 -14.81
N THR A 29 4.41 1.36 -15.98
CA THR A 29 3.01 1.77 -16.12
C THR A 29 2.13 0.75 -15.40
N PRO A 30 1.12 1.19 -14.61
CA PRO A 30 0.17 0.28 -13.98
C PRO A 30 -0.44 -0.68 -15.01
N ALA A 31 -0.54 -1.96 -14.68
CA ALA A 31 -1.14 -2.97 -15.56
C ALA A 31 -2.64 -2.72 -15.83
N LEU A 32 -3.29 -1.96 -14.94
CA LEU A 32 -4.69 -1.54 -15.06
C LEU A 32 -4.75 -0.05 -15.44
N GLY A 33 -5.58 0.27 -16.42
CA GLY A 33 -5.80 1.66 -16.89
C GLY A 33 -6.84 2.45 -16.08
N CYS A 34 -7.30 1.92 -14.95
CA CYS A 34 -8.31 2.55 -14.10
C CYS A 34 -7.74 3.02 -12.76
N GLU A 35 -8.44 3.95 -12.12
CA GLU A 35 -8.09 4.40 -10.77
C GLU A 35 -8.16 3.24 -9.77
N PRO A 36 -7.32 3.23 -8.71
CA PRO A 36 -7.31 2.16 -7.72
C PRO A 36 -8.70 1.81 -7.19
N GLY A 37 -9.55 2.80 -6.86
CA GLY A 37 -10.91 2.55 -6.35
C GLY A 37 -11.88 1.85 -7.33
N ALA A 38 -11.56 1.83 -8.63
CA ALA A 38 -12.33 1.15 -9.67
C ALA A 38 -11.90 -0.32 -9.89
N VAL A 39 -10.85 -0.77 -9.21
CA VAL A 39 -10.37 -2.15 -9.32
C VAL A 39 -11.36 -3.10 -8.63
N ARG A 40 -11.67 -4.20 -9.31
CA ARG A 40 -12.46 -5.33 -8.80
C ARG A 40 -11.73 -6.64 -9.03
N VAL A 41 -12.16 -7.70 -8.35
CA VAL A 41 -11.61 -9.05 -8.51
C VAL A 41 -12.67 -9.98 -9.10
N VAL A 42 -12.33 -10.65 -10.19
CA VAL A 42 -13.14 -11.69 -10.84
C VAL A 42 -12.24 -12.92 -10.99
N GLU A 43 -12.64 -14.05 -10.39
CA GLU A 43 -11.88 -15.31 -10.43
C GLU A 43 -10.41 -15.18 -10.03
N GLY A 44 -10.11 -14.28 -9.08
CA GLY A 44 -8.75 -14.02 -8.60
C GLY A 44 -7.92 -13.06 -9.45
N VAL A 45 -8.47 -12.56 -10.55
CA VAL A 45 -7.83 -11.57 -11.44
C VAL A 45 -8.35 -10.18 -11.13
N ALA A 46 -7.44 -9.21 -10.99
CA ALA A 46 -7.79 -7.80 -10.85
C ALA A 46 -8.21 -7.23 -12.21
N VAL A 47 -9.41 -6.65 -12.27
CA VAL A 47 -10.00 -6.05 -13.48
C VAL A 47 -10.52 -4.65 -13.17
N CYS A 48 -10.67 -3.84 -14.22
CA CYS A 48 -11.39 -2.58 -14.14
C CYS A 48 -12.89 -2.82 -14.41
N GLY A 49 -13.77 -2.26 -13.58
CA GLY A 49 -15.22 -2.32 -13.82
C GLY A 49 -15.98 -3.14 -12.77
N GLU A 50 -16.76 -4.12 -13.22
CA GLU A 50 -17.61 -4.93 -12.35
C GLU A 50 -16.89 -6.15 -11.78
N GLY A 51 -17.30 -6.56 -10.57
CA GLY A 51 -16.74 -7.71 -9.87
C GLY A 51 -16.76 -7.52 -8.35
N ALA A 52 -16.11 -8.43 -7.63
CA ALA A 52 -16.04 -8.36 -6.18
C ALA A 52 -15.11 -7.22 -5.73
N VAL A 53 -15.48 -6.54 -4.63
CA VAL A 53 -14.59 -5.57 -3.99
C VAL A 53 -13.36 -6.31 -3.47
N PRO A 54 -12.12 -5.82 -3.74
CA PRO A 54 -10.92 -6.46 -3.24
C PRO A 54 -10.90 -6.48 -1.70
N SER A 55 -10.32 -7.53 -1.13
CA SER A 55 -10.11 -7.60 0.32
C SER A 55 -9.22 -6.46 0.81
N ALA A 56 -9.31 -6.09 2.10
CA ALA A 56 -8.46 -5.04 2.67
C ALA A 56 -6.96 -5.16 2.34
N PRO A 57 -6.30 -6.34 2.45
CA PRO A 57 -4.90 -6.47 2.03
C PRO A 57 -4.66 -6.18 0.56
N GLN A 58 -5.55 -6.65 -0.32
CA GLN A 58 -5.45 -6.37 -1.76
C GLN A 58 -5.63 -4.89 -2.04
N ARG A 59 -6.57 -4.21 -1.35
CA ARG A 59 -6.76 -2.77 -1.45
C ARG A 59 -5.49 -2.01 -1.05
N LEU A 60 -4.85 -2.38 0.05
CA LEU A 60 -3.59 -1.78 0.50
C LEU A 60 -2.46 -1.98 -0.53
N LEU A 61 -2.33 -3.17 -1.12
CA LEU A 61 -1.35 -3.46 -2.17
C LEU A 61 -1.60 -2.66 -3.45
N LEU A 62 -2.86 -2.35 -3.74
CA LEU A 62 -3.27 -1.49 -4.85
C LEU A 62 -3.15 0.02 -4.53
N GLY A 63 -2.65 0.38 -3.35
CA GLY A 63 -2.54 1.77 -2.90
C GLY A 63 -3.88 2.43 -2.54
N GLN A 64 -4.93 1.64 -2.36
CA GLN A 64 -6.22 2.14 -1.88
C GLN A 64 -6.21 2.28 -0.36
N ARG A 65 -6.77 3.39 0.12
CA ARG A 65 -6.99 3.62 1.55
C ARG A 65 -8.25 2.92 2.04
N LEU A 66 -8.23 2.45 3.27
CA LEU A 66 -9.39 1.87 3.95
C LEU A 66 -10.12 2.94 4.76
N ASP A 67 -11.44 2.94 4.77
CA ASP A 67 -12.19 3.81 5.68
C ASP A 67 -12.11 3.28 7.12
N LEU A 68 -11.44 4.03 8.01
CA LEU A 68 -11.25 3.64 9.40
C LEU A 68 -12.57 3.60 10.19
N ASN A 69 -13.62 4.31 9.75
CA ASN A 69 -14.92 4.31 10.40
C ASN A 69 -15.80 3.12 9.97
N ALA A 70 -15.50 2.48 8.83
CA ALA A 70 -16.32 1.39 8.29
C ALA A 70 -15.61 0.02 8.24
N VAL A 71 -14.27 0.01 8.18
CA VAL A 71 -13.49 -1.24 8.05
C VAL A 71 -13.72 -2.18 9.24
N SER A 72 -13.85 -3.49 8.99
CA SER A 72 -14.05 -4.47 10.06
C SER A 72 -12.79 -4.67 10.92
N GLU A 73 -12.94 -5.14 12.17
CA GLU A 73 -11.80 -5.49 13.04
C GLU A 73 -10.83 -6.45 12.34
N ALA A 74 -11.36 -7.48 11.67
CA ALA A 74 -10.57 -8.51 11.00
C ALA A 74 -9.81 -7.99 9.77
N GLU A 75 -10.35 -6.98 9.08
CA GLU A 75 -9.65 -6.32 7.98
C GLU A 75 -8.61 -5.32 8.48
N LEU A 76 -8.95 -4.55 9.52
CA LEU A 76 -8.05 -3.58 10.14
C LEU A 76 -6.83 -4.27 10.76
N ALA A 77 -7.00 -5.48 11.31
CA ALA A 77 -5.91 -6.31 11.81
C ALA A 77 -4.92 -6.80 10.73
N LYS A 78 -5.22 -6.56 9.44
CA LYS A 78 -4.31 -6.87 8.32
C LYS A 78 -3.51 -5.64 7.87
N VAL A 79 -3.78 -4.46 8.43
CA VAL A 79 -2.95 -3.28 8.20
C VAL A 79 -1.58 -3.51 8.86
N PRO A 80 -0.46 -3.27 8.15
CA PRO A 80 0.87 -3.42 8.73
C PRO A 80 1.01 -2.66 10.07
N GLY A 81 1.55 -3.32 11.10
CA GLY A 81 1.71 -2.71 12.42
C GLY A 81 0.43 -2.63 13.28
N VAL A 82 -0.73 -3.00 12.74
CA VAL A 82 -2.02 -3.07 13.45
C VAL A 82 -2.40 -4.52 13.68
N GLY A 83 -2.11 -5.05 14.87
CA GLY A 83 -2.54 -6.39 15.26
C GLY A 83 -3.99 -6.45 15.76
N THR A 84 -4.53 -7.66 15.94
CA THR A 84 -5.92 -7.90 16.39
C THR A 84 -6.31 -7.12 17.64
N SER A 85 -5.41 -7.03 18.64
CA SER A 85 -5.67 -6.28 19.87
C SER A 85 -5.87 -4.78 19.63
N LEU A 86 -5.05 -4.18 18.76
CA LEU A 86 -5.18 -2.77 18.43
C LEU A 86 -6.40 -2.51 17.53
N ALA A 87 -6.62 -3.37 16.52
CA ALA A 87 -7.79 -3.30 15.66
C ALA A 87 -9.09 -3.30 16.48
N ARG A 88 -9.19 -4.20 17.46
CA ARG A 88 -10.34 -4.25 18.38
C ARG A 88 -10.54 -2.94 19.12
N ARG A 89 -9.47 -2.36 19.69
CA ARG A 89 -9.56 -1.10 20.43
C ARG A 89 -9.99 0.06 19.54
N LEU A 90 -9.50 0.12 18.30
CA LEU A 90 -9.92 1.14 17.33
C LEU A 90 -11.41 1.01 17.00
N VAL A 91 -11.91 -0.20 16.81
CA VAL A 91 -13.33 -0.46 16.55
C VAL A 91 -14.19 -0.12 17.78
N GLN A 92 -13.76 -0.53 18.97
CA GLN A 92 -14.47 -0.19 20.22
C GLN A 92 -14.51 1.32 20.46
N ALA A 93 -13.40 2.03 20.20
CA ALA A 93 -13.34 3.49 20.35
C ALA A 93 -14.36 4.18 19.43
N ARG A 94 -14.43 3.83 18.13
CA ARG A 94 -15.42 4.42 17.22
C ARG A 94 -16.88 4.03 17.53
N GLU A 95 -17.09 2.90 18.20
CA GLU A 95 -18.42 2.46 18.64
C GLU A 95 -18.87 3.14 19.93
N ALA A 96 -17.95 3.40 20.86
CA ALA A 96 -18.24 4.00 22.16
C ALA A 96 -18.30 5.52 22.12
N GLU A 97 -17.36 6.16 21.41
CA GLU A 97 -17.21 7.62 21.36
C GLU A 97 -17.86 8.23 20.11
N GLY A 98 -18.26 7.36 19.16
CA GLY A 98 -18.74 7.74 17.84
C GLY A 98 -17.63 7.74 16.79
N ARG A 99 -18.00 8.00 15.53
CA ARG A 99 -17.07 7.98 14.40
C ARG A 99 -15.89 8.93 14.64
N PHE A 100 -14.69 8.50 14.28
CA PHE A 100 -13.51 9.36 14.29
C PHE A 100 -13.71 10.50 13.29
N VAL A 101 -13.61 11.73 13.76
CA VAL A 101 -13.67 12.95 12.95
C VAL A 101 -12.29 13.59 12.75
N SER A 102 -11.29 13.17 13.52
CA SER A 102 -9.92 13.67 13.39
C SER A 102 -8.88 12.61 13.77
N TRP A 103 -7.64 12.82 13.31
CA TRP A 103 -6.54 11.89 13.61
C TRP A 103 -6.04 11.99 15.06
N GLU A 104 -6.29 13.13 15.72
CA GLU A 104 -6.01 13.33 17.13
C GLU A 104 -6.80 12.34 17.98
N GLN A 105 -8.09 12.13 17.68
CA GLN A 105 -8.92 11.12 18.35
C GLN A 105 -8.37 9.70 18.16
N VAL A 106 -7.87 9.39 16.97
CA VAL A 106 -7.22 8.09 16.70
C VAL A 106 -5.94 7.94 17.52
N ALA A 107 -5.19 9.02 17.73
CA ALA A 107 -3.96 9.04 18.52
C ALA A 107 -4.21 8.84 20.02
N GLU A 108 -5.41 9.18 20.52
CA GLU A 108 -5.82 8.95 21.91
C GLU A 108 -6.10 7.47 22.21
N VAL A 109 -6.34 6.65 21.19
CA VAL A 109 -6.62 5.22 21.37
C VAL A 109 -5.39 4.51 21.95
N PRO A 110 -5.52 3.83 23.11
CA PRO A 110 -4.39 3.18 23.76
C PRO A 110 -3.64 2.22 22.83
N GLY A 111 -2.32 2.40 22.75
CA GLY A 111 -1.44 1.60 21.89
C GLY A 111 -1.27 2.13 20.46
N VAL A 112 -1.95 3.22 20.09
CA VAL A 112 -1.59 4.01 18.90
C VAL A 112 -0.43 4.95 19.27
N GLY A 113 0.79 4.51 18.96
CA GLY A 113 1.97 5.38 19.02
C GLY A 113 2.25 6.06 17.69
N ALA A 114 3.19 7.00 17.65
CA ALA A 114 3.53 7.79 16.45
C ALA A 114 3.69 6.94 15.17
N ALA A 115 4.51 5.88 15.21
CA ALA A 115 4.71 5.01 14.04
C ALA A 115 3.43 4.30 13.55
N ARG A 116 2.53 3.95 14.47
CA ARG A 116 1.24 3.31 14.12
C ARG A 116 0.26 4.34 13.60
N LEU A 117 0.24 5.54 14.17
CA LEU A 117 -0.55 6.66 13.68
C LEU A 117 -0.14 7.02 12.25
N GLU A 118 1.15 7.14 11.98
CA GLU A 118 1.68 7.37 10.62
C GLU A 118 1.24 6.27 9.65
N THR A 119 1.32 5.01 10.08
CA THR A 119 0.87 3.88 9.24
C THR A 119 -0.63 3.96 8.95
N LEU A 120 -1.45 4.24 9.97
CA LEU A 120 -2.89 4.44 9.80
C LEU A 120 -3.15 5.63 8.86
N GLN A 121 -2.49 6.77 9.06
CA GLN A 121 -2.58 7.94 8.18
C GLN A 121 -2.13 7.68 6.74
N ALA A 122 -1.24 6.73 6.50
CA ALA A 122 -0.81 6.35 5.15
C ALA A 122 -1.78 5.38 4.48
N THR A 123 -2.43 4.51 5.25
CA THR A 123 -3.20 3.36 4.75
C THR A 123 -4.71 3.48 4.91
N THR A 124 -5.18 4.43 5.71
CA THR A 124 -6.60 4.64 5.99
C THR A 124 -7.01 6.10 5.78
N GLU A 125 -8.31 6.34 5.86
CA GLU A 125 -8.96 7.64 5.77
C GLU A 125 -10.15 7.71 6.74
N LEU A 126 -10.58 8.92 7.09
CA LEU A 126 -11.72 9.16 7.99
C LEU A 126 -12.90 9.66 7.15
N ARG A 127 -13.66 8.74 6.55
CA ARG A 127 -14.92 9.08 5.86
C ARG A 127 -16.12 8.84 6.75
#